data_AF-A0A443QI05-F1
#
_entry.id   AF-A0A443QI05-F1
#
_cell.length_a   1.000
_cell.length_b   1.000
_cell.length_c   1.000
_cell.angle_alpha   90.00
_cell.angle_beta   90.00
_cell.angle_gamma   90.00
#
_symmetry.space_group_name_H-M   'P 1'
#
loop_
_entity.id
_entity.type
_entity.pdbx_description
1 polymer ?
#
loop_
_entity_poly.entity_id
_entity_poly.type
_entity_poly.pdbx_seq_one_letter_code
_entity_poly.pdbx_strand_id
1 'polypeptide(L)' 'IICAIETGSEPFSFQWAKNGNPIIEHNLNNIKITKSPLGSRLNFKNIGIENEGNYTCVARNEFGSDSIYTSI' A
#
# COMPACT_ATOMS: atom_id res chain seq x y z
N ILE A 1 -5.95 2.85 -4.71
CA ILE A 1 -6.02 1.47 -4.16
C ILE A 1 -6.19 1.56 -2.64
N ILE A 2 -7.08 0.74 -2.07
CA ILE A 2 -7.35 0.71 -0.62
C ILE A 2 -6.85 -0.63 -0.07
N CYS A 3 -6.15 -0.57 1.06
CA CYS A 3 -5.77 -1.70 1.89
C CYS A 3 -6.33 -1.45 3.28
N ALA A 4 -7.19 -2.33 3.76
CA ALA A 4 -7.91 -2.15 5.02
C ALA A 4 -7.80 -3.43 5.86
N ILE A 5 -7.76 -3.26 7.17
CA ILE A 5 -7.81 -4.36 8.13
C ILE A 5 -9.27 -4.74 8.33
N GLU A 6 -9.59 -6.01 8.13
CA GLU A 6 -10.89 -6.56 8.49
C GLU A 6 -10.89 -7.02 9.96
N THR A 7 -9.85 -7.76 10.37
CA THR A 7 -9.66 -8.25 11.74
C THR A 7 -8.20 -8.30 12.13
N GLY A 8 -7.89 -8.08 13.40
CA GLY A 8 -6.56 -8.28 13.98
C GLY A 8 -6.29 -7.34 15.15
N SER A 9 -5.14 -7.50 15.80
CA SER A 9 -4.71 -6.66 16.92
C SER A 9 -3.86 -5.48 16.45
N GLU A 10 -4.26 -4.27 16.84
CA GLU A 10 -3.46 -3.04 16.69
C GLU A 10 -2.18 -3.07 17.57
N PRO A 11 -1.14 -2.26 17.25
CA PRO A 11 -1.05 -1.32 16.13
C PRO A 11 -0.57 -1.96 14.82
N PHE A 12 -1.10 -1.47 13.69
CA PHE A 12 -0.68 -1.90 12.35
C PHE A 12 0.28 -0.92 11.69
N SER A 13 1.21 -1.48 10.93
CA SER A 13 2.06 -0.76 9.98
C SER A 13 1.76 -1.24 8.56
N PHE A 14 1.89 -0.33 7.59
CA PHE A 14 1.57 -0.61 6.20
C PHE A 14 2.73 -0.26 5.28
N GLN A 15 3.01 -1.15 4.33
CA GLN A 15 4.01 -0.96 3.28
C GLN A 15 3.39 -1.27 1.91
N TRP A 16 3.82 -0.53 0.89
CA TRP A 16 3.37 -0.74 -0.48
C TRP A 16 4.55 -1.09 -1.38
N ALA A 17 4.31 -1.98 -2.34
CA ALA A 17 5.26 -2.33 -3.40
C ALA A 17 4.58 -2.27 -4.77
N LYS A 18 5.33 -1.90 -5.81
CA LYS A 18 4.93 -2.00 -7.22
C LYS A 18 5.86 -3.00 -7.91
N ASN A 19 5.30 -4.07 -8.48
CA ASN A 19 6.05 -5.14 -9.14
C ASN A 19 7.17 -5.70 -8.24
N GLY A 20 6.86 -5.89 -6.95
CA GLY A 20 7.81 -6.36 -5.94
C GLY A 20 8.79 -5.30 -5.40
N ASN A 21 8.85 -4.11 -6.00
CA ASN A 21 9.74 -3.04 -5.55
C ASN A 21 9.04 -2.11 -4.55
N PRO A 22 9.62 -1.84 -3.37
CA PRO A 22 9.03 -0.95 -2.38
C PRO A 22 8.77 0.46 -2.93
N ILE A 23 7.59 0.98 -2.64
CA ILE A 23 7.17 2.34 -2.98
C ILE A 23 7.64 3.26 -1.86
N ILE A 24 8.75 3.96 -2.10
CA ILE A 24 9.34 4.89 -1.13
C ILE A 24 8.73 6.28 -1.32
N GLU A 25 8.14 6.85 -0.27
CA GLU A 25 7.37 8.10 -0.30
C GLU A 25 8.14 9.31 -0.89
N HIS A 26 9.47 9.31 -0.82
CA HIS A 26 10.31 10.42 -1.31
C HIS A 26 10.50 10.48 -2.84
N ASN A 27 10.06 9.47 -3.61
CA ASN A 27 10.39 9.34 -5.03
C ASN A 27 9.19 9.46 -5.99
N LEU A 28 8.04 9.99 -5.55
CA LEU A 28 6.80 9.83 -6.32
C LEU A 28 6.05 11.15 -6.50
N ASN A 29 6.34 11.84 -7.60
CA ASN A 29 5.59 13.03 -8.01
C ASN A 29 4.09 12.74 -8.28
N ASN A 30 3.73 11.48 -8.54
CA ASN A 30 2.38 11.08 -8.98
C ASN A 30 1.64 10.13 -8.01
N ILE A 31 2.29 9.67 -6.92
CA ILE A 31 1.68 8.73 -5.96
C ILE A 31 1.76 9.31 -4.55
N LYS A 32 0.65 9.30 -3.82
CA LYS A 32 0.56 9.68 -2.41
C LYS A 32 0.01 8.53 -1.58
N ILE A 33 0.75 8.15 -0.54
CA ILE A 33 0.29 7.18 0.45
C ILE A 33 -0.39 7.94 1.60
N THR A 34 -1.55 7.48 2.04
CA THR A 34 -2.25 8.00 3.22
C THR A 34 -2.55 6.85 4.16
N LYS A 35 -2.13 6.97 5.42
CA LYS A 35 -2.24 5.90 6.43
C LYS A 35 -3.25 6.29 7.50
N SER A 36 -3.89 5.28 8.06
CA SER A 36 -4.77 5.32 9.23
C SER A 36 -4.46 4.09 10.10
N PRO A 37 -4.94 4.04 11.36
CA PRO A 37 -4.68 2.88 12.23
C PRO A 37 -5.11 1.54 11.62
N LEU A 38 -6.21 1.54 10.86
CA LEU A 38 -6.83 0.33 10.30
C LEU A 38 -6.69 0.22 8.77
N GLY A 39 -5.82 1.00 8.14
CA GLY A 39 -5.66 0.91 6.70
C GLY A 39 -4.72 1.92 6.08
N SER A 40 -4.40 1.67 4.82
CA SER A 40 -3.54 2.50 3.99
C SER A 40 -4.13 2.65 2.59
N ARG A 41 -4.01 3.84 2.01
CA ARG A 41 -4.51 4.16 0.68
C ARG A 41 -3.37 4.65 -0.19
N LEU A 42 -3.26 4.05 -1.37
CA LEU A 42 -2.36 4.48 -2.43
C LEU A 42 -3.16 5.30 -3.44
N ASN A 43 -2.91 6.60 -3.47
CA ASN A 43 -3.62 7.58 -4.30
C ASN A 43 -2.73 7.99 -5.47
N PHE A 44 -3.32 8.10 -6.66
CA PHE A 44 -2.65 8.59 -7.86
C PHE A 44 -3.18 9.99 -8.17
N LYS A 45 -2.29 10.93 -8.49
CA LYS A 45 -2.70 12.29 -8.88
C LYS A 45 -3.24 12.29 -10.31
N ASN A 46 -2.50 11.64 -11.21
CA ASN A 46 -2.86 11.36 -12.60
C ASN A 46 -2.55 9.88 -12.87
N ILE A 47 -3.35 9.20 -13.70
CA ILE A 47 -3.05 7.83 -14.10
C ILE A 47 -2.51 7.84 -15.53
N GLY A 48 -1.36 7.21 -15.73
CA GLY A 48 -0.73 6.99 -17.04
C GLY A 48 -0.13 5.59 -17.15
N ILE A 49 0.48 5.30 -18.30
CA ILE A 49 1.11 3.99 -18.60
C ILE A 49 2.19 3.65 -17.57
N GLU A 50 2.87 4.65 -17.02
CA GLU A 50 3.88 4.46 -15.97
C GLU A 50 3.30 3.94 -14.65
N ASN A 51 1.98 3.98 -14.46
CA ASN A 51 1.29 3.42 -13.29
C ASN A 51 0.83 1.98 -13.49
N GLU A 52 0.94 1.41 -14.70
CA GLU A 52 0.63 -0.01 -14.93
C GLU A 52 1.53 -0.90 -14.06
N GLY A 53 0.93 -1.88 -13.38
CA GLY A 53 1.67 -2.86 -12.61
C GLY A 53 0.87 -3.52 -11.49
N ASN A 54 1.52 -4.49 -10.85
CA ASN A 54 0.99 -5.17 -9.69
C ASN A 54 1.37 -4.41 -8.41
N TYR A 55 0.37 -4.00 -7.66
CA TYR A 55 0.52 -3.29 -6.41
C TYR A 55 0.21 -4.21 -5.24
N THR A 56 1.17 -4.36 -4.34
CA THR A 56 1.03 -5.17 -3.13
C THR A 56 0.98 -4.24 -1.92
N CYS A 57 -0.01 -4.44 -1.05
CA CYS A 57 -0.03 -3.89 0.29
C CYS A 57 0.37 -4.98 1.28
N VAL A 58 1.28 -4.66 2.20
CA VAL A 58 1.62 -5.51 3.34
C VAL A 58 1.18 -4.79 4.61
N ALA A 59 0.33 -5.45 5.39
CA ALA A 59 -0.06 -5.03 6.73
C ALA A 59 0.67 -5.88 7.76
N ARG A 60 1.21 -5.26 8.81
CA ARG A 60 2.00 -5.95 9.84
C ARG A 60 1.71 -5.41 11.24
N ASN A 61 1.58 -6.31 12.20
CA ASN A 61 1.58 -6.03 13.64
C ASN A 61 2.68 -6.86 14.35
N GLU A 62 2.66 -6.90 15.68
CA GLU A 62 3.63 -7.67 16.47
C GLU A 62 3.48 -9.20 16.32
N PHE A 63 2.31 -9.68 15.91
CA PHE A 63 1.99 -11.10 15.81
C PHE A 63 2.25 -11.69 14.41
N GLY A 64 2.32 -10.83 13.38
CA GLY A 64 2.57 -11.29 12.02
C GLY A 64 2.28 -10.23 10.97
N SER A 65 2.16 -10.71 9.73
CA SER A 65 1.83 -9.88 8.58
C SER A 65 0.93 -10.62 7.62
N ASP A 66 0.09 -9.85 6.93
CA ASP A 66 -0.70 -10.32 5.80
C ASP A 66 -0.55 -9.35 4.62
N SER A 67 -0.87 -9.81 3.41
CA SER A 67 -0.70 -9.01 2.21
C SER A 67 -1.77 -9.27 1.18
N ILE A 68 -2.16 -8.21 0.48
CA ILE A 68 -3.08 -8.26 -0.66
C ILE A 68 -2.39 -7.65 -1.88
N TYR A 69 -2.77 -8.12 -3.06
CA TYR A 69 -2.28 -7.55 -4.31
C TYR A 69 -3.41 -7.26 -5.27
N THR A 70 -3.21 -6.27 -6.13
CA THR A 70 -4.09 -5.94 -7.25
C THR A 70 -3.26 -5.40 -8.40
N SER A 71 -3.70 -5.65 -9.63
CA SER A 71 -3.09 -5.05 -10.81
C SER A 71 -3.89 -3.84 -11.27
N ILE A 72 -3.18 -2.82 -11.76
CA ILE A 72 -3.71 -1.70 -12.56
C ILE A 72 -3.18 -1.85 -13.97
#